data_AF-A0A2B4T238-F1
#
_entry.id   AF-A0A2B4T238-F1
#
_cell.length_a   1.000
_cell.length_b   1.000
_cell.length_c   1.000
_cell.angle_alpha   90.00
_cell.angle_beta   90.00
_cell.angle_gamma   90.00
#
_symmetry.space_group_name_H-M   'P 1'
#
loop_
_entity.id
_entity.type
_entity.pdbx_description
1 polymer ?
#
loop_
_entity_poly.entity_id
_entity_poly.type
_entity_poly.pdbx_seq_one_letter_code
_entity_poly.pdbx_strand_id
1 'polypeptide(L)'
;MKRGLSSNHRHHSSKLSVKDLALELAKKHLLKMLLDEQQDLDKAKESVYILERDRCTNIKSVGKPITHSTRRYTQGAWMKDPLGIMGTESIFTMENYYGNVIQAFENMDKLKAGVVHKTYSLPHYFDGTGAVVYGPYLYYSRAKTAYIIKYNLHTERLEAQINLGFSTRRNHYRWGGYSYMDLAVDEQGLWVLWGSNGNSYRLSASKIDVHSNRVIQTWSLSTECSKEKKRVVGQLVLLLIEGLNGVNC
;
A
#
# COMPACT_ATOMS: atom_id res chain seq x y z
N MET A 1 -51.25 -44.66 -23.22
CA MET A 1 -49.81 -44.37 -22.97
C MET A 1 -49.68 -43.06 -22.21
N LYS A 2 -49.17 -43.06 -20.97
CA LYS A 2 -48.82 -41.82 -20.25
C LYS A 2 -47.31 -41.59 -20.40
N ARG A 3 -46.89 -40.40 -20.85
CA ARG A 3 -45.46 -40.03 -20.89
C ARG A 3 -45.07 -39.41 -19.55
N GLY A 4 -44.01 -39.92 -18.94
CA GLY A 4 -43.46 -39.35 -17.71
C GLY A 4 -42.63 -38.09 -17.99
N LEU A 5 -42.76 -37.09 -17.14
CA LEU A 5 -41.88 -35.92 -17.10
C LEU A 5 -40.78 -36.18 -16.06
N SER A 6 -39.55 -36.39 -16.52
CA SER A 6 -38.37 -36.45 -15.65
C SER A 6 -37.95 -35.03 -15.27
N SER A 7 -37.86 -34.73 -13.97
CA SER A 7 -37.37 -33.45 -13.46
C SER A 7 -35.83 -33.44 -13.42
N ASN A 8 -35.22 -32.69 -14.34
CA ASN A 8 -33.78 -32.46 -14.32
C ASN A 8 -33.40 -31.46 -13.21
N HIS A 9 -33.09 -31.95 -12.01
CA HIS A 9 -32.36 -31.16 -11.01
C HIS A 9 -30.93 -30.88 -11.49
N ARG A 10 -30.72 -29.72 -12.12
CA ARG A 10 -29.37 -29.19 -12.38
C ARG A 10 -28.78 -28.67 -11.08
N HIS A 11 -27.86 -29.43 -10.48
CA HIS A 11 -26.96 -28.89 -9.46
C HIS A 11 -26.10 -27.79 -10.09
N HIS A 12 -26.45 -26.53 -9.82
CA HIS A 12 -25.68 -25.39 -10.27
C HIS A 12 -24.49 -25.17 -9.31
N SER A 13 -23.42 -25.94 -9.50
CA SER A 13 -22.14 -25.66 -8.83
C SER A 13 -21.56 -24.37 -9.43
N SER A 14 -21.79 -23.24 -8.75
CA SER A 14 -21.18 -21.97 -9.10
C SER A 14 -19.69 -22.04 -8.84
N LYS A 15 -18.87 -22.14 -9.89
CA LYS A 15 -17.43 -21.88 -9.79
C LYS A 15 -17.24 -20.50 -9.14
N LEU A 16 -16.54 -20.45 -8.01
CA LEU A 16 -16.06 -19.19 -7.46
C LEU A 16 -15.27 -18.45 -8.54
N SER A 17 -15.59 -17.17 -8.72
CA SER A 17 -14.82 -16.25 -9.54
C SER A 17 -13.43 -16.05 -8.94
N VAL A 18 -12.45 -15.69 -9.77
CA VAL A 18 -11.15 -15.21 -9.30
C VAL A 18 -11.32 -14.01 -8.35
N LYS A 19 -12.37 -13.20 -8.56
CA LYS A 19 -12.76 -12.09 -7.67
C LYS A 19 -13.21 -12.57 -6.29
N ASP A 20 -14.01 -13.63 -6.24
CA ASP A 20 -14.50 -14.21 -4.99
C ASP A 20 -13.33 -14.80 -4.19
N LEU A 21 -12.39 -15.46 -4.88
CA LEU A 21 -11.14 -15.96 -4.30
C LEU A 21 -10.22 -14.84 -3.80
N ALA A 22 -10.08 -13.74 -4.54
CA ALA A 22 -9.29 -12.58 -4.11
C ALA A 22 -9.92 -11.89 -2.88
N LEU A 23 -11.25 -11.75 -2.86
CA LEU A 23 -12.00 -11.22 -1.73
C LEU A 23 -11.87 -12.11 -0.49
N GLU A 24 -12.02 -13.43 -0.64
CA GLU A 24 -11.81 -14.38 0.48
C GLU A 24 -10.36 -14.40 0.98
N LEU A 25 -9.38 -14.18 0.10
CA LEU A 25 -7.98 -13.98 0.49
C LEU A 25 -7.79 -12.67 1.27
N ALA A 26 -8.38 -11.56 0.82
CA ALA A 26 -8.33 -10.27 1.51
C ALA A 26 -9.03 -10.32 2.90
N LYS A 27 -10.19 -10.98 2.98
CA LYS A 27 -10.90 -11.26 4.25
C LYS A 27 -10.04 -12.08 5.20
N LYS A 28 -9.48 -13.20 4.74
CA LYS A 28 -8.61 -14.08 5.53
C LYS A 28 -7.33 -13.37 5.96
N HIS A 29 -6.82 -12.45 5.14
CA HIS A 29 -5.66 -11.61 5.42
C HIS A 29 -5.96 -10.57 6.51
N LEU A 30 -7.03 -9.80 6.36
CA LEU A 30 -7.47 -8.81 7.35
C LEU A 30 -7.82 -9.49 8.69
N LEU A 31 -8.65 -10.53 8.66
CA LEU A 31 -9.01 -11.31 9.85
C LEU A 31 -7.78 -11.91 10.55
N LYS A 32 -6.74 -12.33 9.80
CA LYS A 32 -5.46 -12.78 10.40
C LYS A 32 -4.64 -11.65 11.01
N MET A 33 -4.56 -10.47 10.38
CA MET A 33 -3.89 -9.31 11.01
C MET A 33 -4.54 -8.92 12.34
N LEU A 34 -5.84 -9.20 12.49
CA LEU A 34 -6.66 -8.85 13.64
C LEU A 34 -6.83 -10.00 14.67
N LEU A 35 -6.33 -11.20 14.37
CA LEU A 35 -6.34 -12.35 15.30
C LEU A 35 -5.05 -12.43 16.14
N ASP A 36 -3.96 -11.79 15.71
CA ASP A 36 -2.70 -11.71 16.48
C ASP A 36 -2.69 -10.53 17.49
N GLU A 37 -3.55 -9.52 17.33
CA GLU A 37 -3.75 -8.43 18.31
C GLU A 37 -5.20 -8.43 18.81
N GLN A 38 -5.39 -8.58 20.13
CA GLN A 38 -6.70 -8.64 20.79
C GLN A 38 -7.38 -7.24 20.86
N GLN A 39 -7.66 -6.63 19.71
CA GLN A 39 -8.32 -5.33 19.59
C GLN A 39 -9.55 -5.38 18.67
N ASP A 40 -10.71 -5.26 19.31
CA ASP A 40 -11.94 -4.67 18.76
C ASP A 40 -12.48 -5.31 17.46
N LEU A 41 -13.04 -6.52 17.61
CA LEU A 41 -13.67 -7.32 16.54
C LEU A 41 -14.73 -6.54 15.74
N ASP A 42 -15.32 -5.49 16.30
CA ASP A 42 -16.33 -4.69 15.61
C ASP A 42 -15.73 -3.62 14.69
N LYS A 43 -14.56 -3.03 15.04
CA LYS A 43 -13.78 -2.22 14.09
C LYS A 43 -13.27 -3.09 12.93
N ALA A 44 -12.79 -4.28 13.25
CA ALA A 44 -12.40 -5.29 12.27
C ALA A 44 -13.50 -5.58 11.24
N LYS A 45 -14.75 -5.80 11.69
CA LYS A 45 -15.91 -6.01 10.80
C LYS A 45 -16.19 -4.79 9.93
N GLU A 46 -16.10 -3.58 10.48
CA GLU A 46 -16.33 -2.34 9.72
C GLU A 46 -15.26 -2.15 8.64
N SER A 47 -13.97 -2.38 8.95
CA SER A 47 -12.89 -2.33 7.96
C SER A 47 -13.06 -3.39 6.86
N VAL A 48 -13.55 -4.60 7.20
CA VAL A 48 -13.92 -5.62 6.20
C VAL A 48 -15.08 -5.14 5.33
N TYR A 49 -16.14 -4.59 5.93
CA TYR A 49 -17.33 -4.11 5.22
C TYR A 49 -17.03 -2.96 4.24
N ILE A 50 -16.11 -2.06 4.60
CA ILE A 50 -15.61 -1.00 3.70
C ILE A 50 -14.92 -1.62 2.47
N LEU A 51 -14.00 -2.56 2.67
CA LEU A 51 -13.33 -3.27 1.57
C LEU A 51 -14.28 -4.14 0.73
N GLU A 52 -15.34 -4.70 1.33
CA GLU A 52 -16.39 -5.43 0.58
C GLU A 52 -17.25 -4.52 -0.30
N ARG A 53 -17.37 -3.24 0.06
CA ARG A 53 -18.22 -2.27 -0.61
C ARG A 53 -17.51 -1.55 -1.77
N ASP A 54 -16.19 -1.38 -1.67
CA ASP A 54 -15.39 -0.73 -2.71
C ASP A 54 -15.19 -1.66 -3.91
N ARG A 55 -15.94 -1.36 -4.98
CA ARG A 55 -15.84 -2.05 -6.26
C ARG A 55 -14.74 -1.40 -7.09
N CYS A 56 -13.66 -2.14 -7.35
CA CYS A 56 -12.61 -1.71 -8.27
C CYS A 56 -13.20 -1.29 -9.63
N THR A 57 -12.91 -0.07 -10.07
CA THR A 57 -13.26 0.44 -11.41
C THR A 57 -12.13 1.29 -11.94
N ASN A 58 -11.78 1.14 -13.23
CA ASN A 58 -10.75 1.94 -13.88
C ASN A 58 -10.94 3.46 -13.63
N ILE A 59 -9.85 4.16 -13.28
CA ILE A 59 -9.85 5.61 -13.13
C ILE A 59 -10.31 6.28 -14.43
N LYS A 60 -11.40 7.04 -14.35
CA LYS A 60 -11.98 7.79 -15.49
C LYS A 60 -11.42 9.21 -15.63
N SER A 61 -11.05 9.83 -14.51
CA SER A 61 -10.54 11.21 -14.45
C SER A 61 -9.86 11.48 -13.11
N VAL A 62 -9.00 12.51 -13.07
CA VAL A 62 -8.38 13.01 -11.85
C VAL A 62 -8.78 14.49 -11.69
N GLY A 63 -9.22 14.86 -10.47
CA GLY A 63 -9.63 16.24 -10.16
C GLY A 63 -8.46 17.22 -10.09
N LYS A 64 -8.77 18.52 -9.96
CA LYS A 64 -7.76 19.54 -9.66
C LYS A 64 -7.18 19.30 -8.25
N PRO A 65 -5.86 19.48 -8.04
CA PRO A 65 -5.25 19.29 -6.72
C PRO A 65 -5.75 20.35 -5.73
N ILE A 66 -5.95 19.93 -4.48
CA ILE A 66 -6.35 20.80 -3.36
C ILE A 66 -5.18 20.89 -2.38
N THR A 67 -4.77 22.12 -2.03
CA THR A 67 -3.72 22.35 -1.04
C THR A 67 -4.32 22.30 0.37
N HIS A 68 -3.94 21.30 1.16
CA HIS A 68 -4.43 21.14 2.54
C HIS A 68 -3.56 21.87 3.58
N SER A 69 -2.24 21.88 3.40
CA SER A 69 -1.26 22.48 4.32
C SER A 69 0.06 22.74 3.59
N THR A 70 0.88 23.66 4.09
CA THR A 70 2.29 23.83 3.70
C THR A 70 3.18 23.43 4.88
N ARG A 71 4.38 22.91 4.59
CA ARG A 71 5.36 22.45 5.58
C ARG A 71 6.76 22.98 5.27
N ARG A 72 7.66 22.89 6.26
CA ARG A 72 9.02 23.45 6.19
C ARG A 72 9.88 22.81 5.11
N TYR A 73 9.77 21.49 4.94
CA TYR A 73 10.57 20.74 3.97
C TYR A 73 9.88 20.70 2.60
N THR A 74 10.67 20.83 1.54
CA THR A 74 10.21 20.78 0.14
C THR A 74 9.94 19.36 -0.37
N GLN A 75 10.22 18.35 0.45
CA GLN A 75 9.91 16.94 0.21
C GLN A 75 9.42 16.29 1.52
N GLY A 76 8.65 15.23 1.36
CA GLY A 76 8.08 14.43 2.44
C GLY A 76 6.90 13.63 1.91
N ALA A 77 6.22 12.92 2.81
CA ALA A 77 4.95 12.26 2.54
C ALA A 77 3.98 12.47 3.69
N TRP A 78 2.69 12.40 3.38
CA TRP A 78 1.63 12.23 4.37
C TRP A 78 0.68 11.14 3.92
N MET A 79 0.10 10.42 4.87
CA MET A 79 -0.69 9.22 4.64
C MET A 79 -1.74 9.05 5.75
N LYS A 80 -2.83 8.35 5.43
CA LYS A 80 -3.80 7.82 6.40
C LYS A 80 -3.68 6.28 6.41
N ASP A 81 -4.20 5.65 7.46
CA ASP A 81 -4.50 4.21 7.42
C ASP A 81 -5.82 3.99 6.66
N PRO A 82 -5.84 3.29 5.51
CA PRO A 82 -7.08 3.02 4.77
C PRO A 82 -8.03 2.08 5.51
N LEU A 83 -7.56 1.33 6.52
CA LEU A 83 -8.41 0.46 7.35
C LEU A 83 -9.06 1.20 8.53
N GLY A 84 -8.59 2.42 8.85
CA GLY A 84 -9.09 3.22 9.98
C GLY A 84 -8.75 2.67 11.37
N ILE A 85 -7.95 1.60 11.48
CA ILE A 85 -7.54 0.98 12.75
C ILE A 85 -6.74 1.99 13.58
N MET A 86 -5.87 2.77 12.94
CA MET A 86 -5.13 3.87 13.57
C MET A 86 -5.95 5.17 13.75
N GLY A 87 -7.26 5.13 13.52
CA GLY A 87 -8.18 6.27 13.50
C GLY A 87 -8.44 6.76 12.08
N THR A 88 -9.73 6.86 11.71
CA THR A 88 -10.20 7.22 10.35
C THR A 88 -9.74 8.60 9.86
N GLU A 89 -9.58 9.55 10.77
CA GLU A 89 -9.06 10.88 10.47
C GLU A 89 -7.57 11.07 10.76
N SER A 90 -6.91 10.10 11.39
CA SER A 90 -5.50 10.20 11.76
C SER A 90 -4.60 10.32 10.53
N ILE A 91 -3.72 11.33 10.56
CA ILE A 91 -2.76 11.62 9.50
C ILE A 91 -1.33 11.42 10.02
N PHE A 92 -0.55 10.64 9.29
CA PHE A 92 0.86 10.41 9.55
C PHE A 92 1.70 11.21 8.55
N THR A 93 2.77 11.85 9.01
CA THR A 93 3.71 12.59 8.15
C THR A 93 5.14 12.13 8.34
N MET A 94 5.84 11.98 7.22
CA MET A 94 7.29 11.84 7.13
C MET A 94 7.83 13.09 6.45
N GLU A 95 8.39 14.02 7.24
CA GLU A 95 9.04 15.21 6.66
C GLU A 95 10.44 14.84 6.14
N ASN A 96 10.85 15.46 5.02
CA ASN A 96 12.05 15.13 4.25
C ASN A 96 12.00 13.76 3.54
N TYR A 97 12.97 13.49 2.66
CA TYR A 97 13.16 12.20 1.98
C TYR A 97 14.22 11.30 2.65
N TYR A 98 14.78 11.76 3.77
CA TYR A 98 15.71 11.02 4.62
C TYR A 98 15.54 11.50 6.06
N GLY A 99 15.28 10.56 6.96
CA GLY A 99 15.02 10.82 8.38
C GLY A 99 14.72 9.53 9.11
N ASN A 100 14.30 9.61 10.37
CA ASN A 100 13.86 8.47 11.17
C ASN A 100 12.68 8.82 12.10
N VAL A 101 11.93 9.87 11.77
CA VAL A 101 10.83 10.39 12.61
C VAL A 101 9.52 10.37 11.83
N ILE A 102 8.45 9.93 12.49
CA ILE A 102 7.06 10.16 12.05
C ILE A 102 6.34 11.02 13.06
N GLN A 103 5.48 11.91 12.58
CA GLN A 103 4.50 12.61 13.40
C GLN A 103 3.10 12.14 13.01
N ALA A 104 2.25 11.86 14.01
CA ALA A 104 0.83 11.64 13.84
C ALA A 104 0.05 12.87 14.30
N PHE A 105 -1.02 13.17 13.56
CA PHE A 105 -1.99 14.23 13.82
C PHE A 105 -3.38 13.60 13.88
N GLU A 106 -4.19 13.98 14.85
CA GLU A 106 -5.54 13.43 15.09
C GLU A 106 -6.48 13.61 13.89
N ASN A 107 -6.33 14.71 13.15
CA ASN A 107 -7.12 15.05 11.97
C ASN A 107 -6.44 16.16 11.15
N MET A 108 -7.05 16.51 10.02
CA MET A 108 -6.58 17.53 9.09
C MET A 108 -6.45 18.93 9.71
N ASP A 109 -7.26 19.29 10.71
CA ASP A 109 -7.19 20.61 11.33
C ASP A 109 -6.06 20.68 12.35
N LYS A 110 -5.77 19.60 13.09
CA LYS A 110 -4.52 19.48 13.86
C LYS A 110 -3.28 19.52 12.96
N LEU A 111 -3.32 18.88 11.78
CA LEU A 111 -2.24 18.92 10.80
C LEU A 111 -1.93 20.36 10.34
N LYS A 112 -2.96 21.14 10.01
CA LYS A 112 -2.85 22.56 9.62
C LYS A 112 -2.35 23.44 10.76
N ALA A 113 -2.84 23.21 11.98
CA ALA A 113 -2.44 23.95 13.17
C ALA A 113 -1.04 23.57 13.70
N GLY A 114 -0.40 22.55 13.14
CA GLY A 114 0.91 22.05 13.60
C GLY A 114 0.85 21.30 14.94
N VAL A 115 -0.33 20.92 15.41
CA VAL A 115 -0.54 20.28 16.72
C VAL A 115 -0.29 18.78 16.58
N VAL A 116 0.95 18.36 16.81
CA VAL A 116 1.37 16.96 16.81
C VAL A 116 0.66 16.20 17.94
N HIS A 117 0.00 15.08 17.62
CA HIS A 117 -0.60 14.19 18.60
C HIS A 117 0.42 13.21 19.19
N LYS A 118 1.25 12.58 18.34
CA LYS A 118 2.32 11.66 18.75
C LYS A 118 3.51 11.75 17.80
N THR A 119 4.72 11.58 18.33
CA THR A 119 5.96 11.45 17.53
C THR A 119 6.54 10.06 17.73
N TYR A 120 6.92 9.39 16.65
CA TYR A 120 7.55 8.07 16.64
C TYR A 120 9.01 8.20 16.22
N SER A 121 9.92 7.53 16.94
CA SER A 121 11.33 7.40 16.57
C SER A 121 11.58 6.02 15.99
N LEU A 122 11.82 5.97 14.67
CA LEU A 122 12.02 4.72 13.95
C LEU A 122 13.42 4.14 14.22
N PRO A 123 13.54 2.80 14.36
CA PRO A 123 14.81 2.14 14.66
C PRO A 123 15.84 2.25 13.53
N HIS A 124 15.39 2.56 12.31
CA HIS A 124 16.24 2.76 11.14
C HIS A 124 15.82 4.01 10.39
N TYR A 125 16.79 4.69 9.77
CA TYR A 125 16.51 5.76 8.83
C TYR A 125 15.75 5.23 7.61
N PHE A 126 14.85 6.06 7.08
CA PHE A 126 14.14 5.83 5.83
C PHE A 126 14.83 6.52 4.64
N ASP A 127 14.65 5.95 3.45
CA ASP A 127 14.97 6.59 2.17
C ASP A 127 13.68 6.82 1.35
N GLY A 128 13.60 7.97 0.69
CA GLY A 128 12.47 8.33 -0.16
C GLY A 128 11.27 8.86 0.61
N THR A 129 10.14 8.94 -0.09
CA THR A 129 8.85 9.42 0.42
C THR A 129 7.73 8.41 0.15
N GLY A 130 8.08 7.19 -0.26
CA GLY A 130 7.14 6.14 -0.66
C GLY A 130 6.84 5.16 0.45
N ALA A 131 6.39 5.67 1.60
CA ALA A 131 6.01 4.89 2.77
C ALA A 131 4.48 4.91 2.94
N VAL A 132 3.93 3.88 3.57
CA VAL A 132 2.48 3.73 3.79
C VAL A 132 2.19 3.24 5.20
N VAL A 133 1.03 3.63 5.74
CA VAL A 133 0.42 2.97 6.90
C VAL A 133 -0.67 2.03 6.39
N TYR A 134 -0.71 0.81 6.92
CA TYR A 134 -1.72 -0.20 6.60
C TYR A 134 -2.07 -0.99 7.86
N GLY A 135 -3.24 -0.69 8.43
CA GLY A 135 -3.59 -1.08 9.79
C GLY A 135 -2.61 -0.50 10.82
N PRO A 136 -2.22 -1.26 11.86
CA PRO A 136 -1.30 -0.77 12.89
C PRO A 136 0.17 -0.67 12.41
N TYR A 137 0.46 -1.02 11.15
CA TYR A 137 1.82 -1.13 10.63
C TYR A 137 2.20 0.00 9.68
N LEU A 138 3.34 0.63 9.96
CA LEU A 138 4.09 1.43 9.01
C LEU A 138 4.96 0.53 8.14
N TYR A 139 4.93 0.74 6.83
CA TYR A 139 5.87 0.16 5.87
C TYR A 139 6.74 1.27 5.26
N TYR A 140 8.07 1.12 5.33
CA TYR A 140 9.01 2.10 4.78
C TYR A 140 10.31 1.47 4.27
N SER A 141 10.98 2.12 3.31
CA SER A 141 12.28 1.68 2.80
C SER A 141 13.40 1.97 3.80
N ARG A 142 14.12 0.93 4.27
CA ARG A 142 15.30 1.11 5.14
C ARG A 142 16.45 1.70 4.33
N ALA A 143 16.92 2.87 4.76
CA ALA A 143 17.89 3.66 4.02
C ALA A 143 19.15 2.88 3.61
N LYS A 144 19.57 3.07 2.35
CA LYS A 144 20.70 2.39 1.69
C LYS A 144 20.52 0.89 1.48
N THR A 145 19.41 0.27 1.89
CA THR A 145 19.19 -1.18 1.82
C THR A 145 18.02 -1.59 0.93
N ALA A 146 17.99 -2.86 0.52
CA ALA A 146 16.90 -3.47 -0.25
C ALA A 146 15.75 -3.98 0.63
N TYR A 147 15.71 -3.55 1.90
CA TYR A 147 14.68 -3.94 2.87
C TYR A 147 13.58 -2.90 2.99
N ILE A 148 12.34 -3.37 2.99
CA ILE A 148 11.20 -2.65 3.59
C ILE A 148 11.10 -3.08 5.05
N ILE A 149 10.88 -2.12 5.95
CA ILE A 149 10.59 -2.38 7.37
C ILE A 149 9.08 -2.45 7.55
N LYS A 150 8.60 -3.45 8.29
CA LYS A 150 7.28 -3.46 8.93
C LYS A 150 7.47 -3.04 10.39
N TYR A 151 6.91 -1.90 10.78
CA TYR A 151 7.02 -1.34 12.12
C TYR A 151 5.62 -1.15 12.73
N ASN A 152 5.37 -1.76 13.88
CA ASN A 152 4.09 -1.66 14.58
C ASN A 152 4.04 -0.32 15.34
N LEU A 153 3.08 0.53 14.99
CA LEU A 153 2.86 1.86 15.57
C LEU A 153 2.19 1.80 16.95
N HIS A 154 1.56 0.68 17.31
CA HIS A 154 0.97 0.48 18.62
C HIS A 154 2.01 0.01 19.65
N THR A 155 2.82 -0.98 19.30
CA THR A 155 3.87 -1.55 20.18
C THR A 155 5.22 -0.84 20.08
N GLU A 156 5.38 0.04 19.08
CA GLU A 156 6.60 0.78 18.74
C GLU A 156 7.80 -0.13 18.39
N ARG A 157 7.54 -1.32 17.82
CA ARG A 157 8.54 -2.35 17.51
C ARG A 157 8.71 -2.60 16.01
N LEU A 158 9.91 -3.03 15.64
CA LEU A 158 10.18 -3.63 14.33
C LEU A 158 9.68 -5.07 14.34
N GLU A 159 8.73 -5.38 13.45
CA GLU A 159 8.12 -6.71 13.33
C GLU A 159 8.81 -7.56 12.25
N ALA A 160 9.15 -6.96 11.12
CA ALA A 160 9.77 -7.68 10.01
C ALA A 160 10.64 -6.79 9.11
N GLN A 161 11.52 -7.44 8.34
CA GLN A 161 12.29 -6.83 7.26
C GLN A 161 12.10 -7.64 5.98
N ILE A 162 11.53 -7.02 4.95
CA ILE A 162 11.11 -7.66 3.69
C ILE A 162 12.16 -7.32 2.63
N ASN A 163 12.95 -8.30 2.19
CA ASN A 163 14.03 -8.09 1.23
C ASN A 163 13.51 -8.17 -0.22
N LEU A 164 13.85 -7.17 -1.04
CA LEU A 164 13.54 -7.13 -2.48
C LEU A 164 14.71 -7.58 -3.37
N GLY A 165 15.91 -7.80 -2.81
CA GLY A 165 17.02 -8.46 -3.52
C GLY A 165 17.68 -7.66 -4.66
N PHE A 166 17.80 -6.34 -4.55
CA PHE A 166 18.35 -5.49 -5.63
C PHE A 166 19.36 -4.43 -5.15
N SER A 167 20.03 -3.78 -6.12
CA SER A 167 21.00 -2.71 -5.86
C SER A 167 20.31 -1.35 -5.65
N THR A 168 20.52 -0.76 -4.48
CA THR A 168 19.73 0.36 -3.94
C THR A 168 20.16 1.72 -4.49
N ARG A 169 19.31 2.75 -4.34
CA ARG A 169 19.53 4.15 -4.74
C ARG A 169 19.85 4.43 -6.22
N ARG A 170 20.11 3.41 -7.06
CA ARG A 170 20.46 3.57 -8.49
C ARG A 170 19.26 3.92 -9.37
N ASN A 171 18.13 3.25 -9.19
CA ASN A 171 16.86 3.57 -9.86
C ASN A 171 16.06 4.48 -8.95
N HIS A 172 15.70 5.69 -9.40
CA HIS A 172 14.91 6.64 -8.61
C HIS A 172 14.12 7.57 -9.54
N TYR A 173 13.01 8.14 -9.06
CA TYR A 173 12.20 9.08 -9.84
C TYR A 173 12.97 10.35 -10.22
N ARG A 174 12.46 11.13 -11.19
CA ARG A 174 13.16 12.33 -11.71
C ARG A 174 13.59 13.34 -10.65
N TRP A 175 12.84 13.45 -9.56
CA TRP A 175 13.13 14.37 -8.47
C TRP A 175 14.25 13.90 -7.51
N GLY A 176 14.69 12.63 -7.61
CA GLY A 176 15.80 12.09 -6.83
C GLY A 176 15.37 11.61 -5.43
N GLY A 177 15.97 12.19 -4.40
CA GLY A 177 15.64 11.97 -2.99
C GLY A 177 15.58 10.50 -2.53
N TYR A 178 16.44 9.64 -3.08
CA TYR A 178 16.47 8.21 -2.75
C TYR A 178 15.13 7.46 -2.95
N SER A 179 14.28 7.92 -3.86
CA SER A 179 12.99 7.30 -4.20
C SER A 179 13.11 6.02 -5.04
N TYR A 180 13.85 5.03 -4.53
CA TYR A 180 14.11 3.75 -5.22
C TYR A 180 13.13 2.62 -4.86
N MET A 181 12.28 2.86 -3.86
CA MET A 181 11.08 2.09 -3.55
C MET A 181 9.92 3.07 -3.36
N ASP A 182 8.72 2.67 -3.79
CA ASP A 182 7.48 3.39 -3.54
C ASP A 182 6.38 2.39 -3.16
N LEU A 183 5.94 2.40 -1.89
CA LEU A 183 4.94 1.47 -1.37
C LEU A 183 3.52 1.96 -1.69
N ALA A 184 2.60 1.03 -1.89
CA ALA A 184 1.20 1.32 -2.18
C ALA A 184 0.26 0.35 -1.48
N VAL A 185 -0.96 0.81 -1.18
CA VAL A 185 -2.07 -0.02 -0.71
C VAL A 185 -3.24 0.23 -1.63
N ASP A 186 -3.89 -0.83 -2.08
CA ASP A 186 -5.15 -0.83 -2.83
C ASP A 186 -6.14 -1.84 -2.21
N GLU A 187 -7.27 -2.09 -2.86
CA GLU A 187 -8.28 -3.05 -2.41
C GLU A 187 -7.76 -4.50 -2.35
N GLN A 188 -6.65 -4.80 -3.05
CA GLN A 188 -5.97 -6.10 -3.00
C GLN A 188 -4.88 -6.15 -1.92
N GLY A 189 -4.57 -5.06 -1.22
CA GLY A 189 -3.60 -4.98 -0.12
C GLY A 189 -2.24 -4.34 -0.49
N LEU A 190 -1.14 -4.77 0.14
CA LEU A 190 0.17 -4.10 0.02
C LEU A 190 0.96 -4.42 -1.27
N TRP A 191 1.60 -3.40 -1.84
CA TRP A 191 2.48 -3.47 -3.01
C TRP A 191 3.74 -2.61 -2.82
N VAL A 192 4.76 -2.86 -3.64
CA VAL A 192 5.91 -1.95 -3.83
C VAL A 192 6.27 -1.79 -5.30
N LEU A 193 6.45 -0.55 -5.74
CA LEU A 193 7.11 -0.19 -6.99
C LEU A 193 8.60 0.02 -6.75
N TRP A 194 9.45 -0.55 -7.61
CA TRP A 194 10.91 -0.44 -7.50
C TRP A 194 11.59 -0.70 -8.85
N GLY A 195 12.82 -0.22 -9.02
CA GLY A 195 13.59 -0.43 -10.25
C GLY A 195 14.89 -1.19 -10.01
N SER A 196 15.28 -2.07 -10.93
CA SER A 196 16.53 -2.83 -10.88
C SER A 196 17.49 -2.42 -11.99
N ASN A 197 18.79 -2.42 -11.72
CA ASN A 197 19.78 -2.30 -12.79
C ASN A 197 19.76 -3.52 -13.75
N GLY A 198 19.31 -4.68 -13.26
CA GLY A 198 19.29 -5.93 -14.04
C GLY A 198 18.17 -6.04 -15.08
N ASN A 199 17.17 -5.15 -15.06
CA ASN A 199 16.03 -5.17 -15.99
C ASN A 199 16.05 -3.99 -16.99
N SER A 200 17.23 -3.39 -17.21
CA SER A 200 17.40 -2.15 -17.99
C SER A 200 16.68 -0.93 -17.40
N TYR A 201 16.77 -0.74 -16.08
CA TYR A 201 16.20 0.41 -15.35
C TYR A 201 14.66 0.52 -15.48
N ARG A 202 13.98 -0.57 -15.82
CA ARG A 202 12.52 -0.63 -15.92
C ARG A 202 11.91 -0.69 -14.54
N LEU A 203 10.73 -0.08 -14.40
CA LEU A 203 9.95 -0.17 -13.19
C LEU A 203 9.39 -1.60 -13.06
N SER A 204 9.34 -2.11 -11.85
CA SER A 204 8.68 -3.35 -11.47
C SER A 204 7.70 -3.06 -10.34
N ALA A 205 6.60 -3.80 -10.29
CA ALA A 205 5.70 -3.85 -9.14
C ALA A 205 5.79 -5.23 -8.51
N SER A 206 5.79 -5.29 -7.17
CA SER A 206 5.78 -6.54 -6.42
C SER A 206 4.65 -6.55 -5.41
N LYS A 207 3.89 -7.64 -5.36
CA LYS A 207 2.86 -7.87 -4.35
C LYS A 207 3.52 -8.41 -3.08
N ILE A 208 3.17 -7.84 -1.94
CA ILE A 208 3.70 -8.25 -0.63
C ILE A 208 2.58 -8.92 0.17
N ASP A 209 2.84 -10.14 0.65
CA ASP A 209 1.99 -10.74 1.69
C ASP A 209 2.49 -10.28 3.07
N VAL A 210 1.63 -9.59 3.81
CA VAL A 210 1.98 -8.94 5.10
C VAL A 210 2.02 -9.91 6.29
N HIS A 211 1.54 -11.14 6.10
CA HIS A 211 1.54 -12.19 7.12
C HIS A 211 2.85 -12.98 7.09
N SER A 212 3.24 -13.50 5.91
CA SER A 212 4.55 -14.12 5.70
C SER A 212 5.70 -13.12 5.57
N ASN A 213 5.40 -11.82 5.39
CA ASN A 213 6.37 -10.73 5.22
C ASN A 213 7.30 -10.94 4.02
N ARG A 214 6.73 -11.34 2.87
CA ARG A 214 7.48 -11.70 1.65
C ARG A 214 6.81 -11.16 0.38
N VAL A 215 7.63 -10.93 -0.64
CA VAL A 215 7.14 -10.76 -2.01
C VAL A 215 6.58 -12.09 -2.51
N ILE A 216 5.35 -12.09 -2.99
CA ILE A 216 4.67 -13.28 -3.53
C ILE A 216 4.60 -13.29 -5.05
N GLN A 217 4.61 -12.13 -5.70
CA GLN A 217 4.56 -12.01 -7.16
C GLN A 217 5.22 -10.69 -7.59
N THR A 218 5.79 -10.64 -8.79
CA THR A 218 6.43 -9.45 -9.37
C THR A 218 6.12 -9.34 -10.86
N TRP A 219 5.79 -8.13 -11.31
CA TRP A 219 5.50 -7.79 -12.71
C TRP A 219 6.51 -6.74 -13.18
N SER A 220 7.03 -6.92 -14.40
CA SER A 220 7.87 -5.91 -15.06
C SER A 220 6.98 -4.96 -15.85
N LEU A 221 7.04 -3.66 -15.57
CA LEU A 221 6.18 -2.69 -16.24
C LEU A 221 6.62 -2.49 -17.69
N SER A 222 5.67 -2.22 -18.58
CA SER A 222 5.91 -1.70 -19.94
C SER A 222 6.31 -0.22 -19.96
N THR A 223 7.06 0.23 -18.94
CA THR A 223 7.76 1.51 -19.01
C THR A 223 8.85 1.43 -20.07
N GLU A 224 8.79 2.32 -21.06
CA GLU A 224 9.91 2.56 -21.99
C GLU A 224 11.24 2.67 -21.24
N CYS A 225 12.32 2.18 -21.86
CA CYS A 225 13.68 2.28 -21.35
C CYS A 225 14.19 3.72 -21.46
N SER A 226 13.61 4.61 -20.66
CA SER A 226 13.89 6.04 -20.70
C SER A 226 15.07 6.36 -19.80
N LYS A 227 16.21 6.72 -20.42
CA LYS A 227 17.28 7.48 -19.75
C LYS A 227 16.76 8.82 -19.18
N GLU A 228 15.62 9.28 -19.68
CA GLU A 228 14.94 10.49 -19.28
C GLU A 228 13.89 10.19 -18.21
N LYS A 229 14.28 10.41 -16.95
CA LYS A 229 13.50 10.03 -15.75
C LYS A 229 12.07 10.58 -15.85
N LYS A 230 11.05 9.74 -15.66
CA LYS A 230 9.63 10.21 -15.68
C LYS A 230 9.30 10.95 -14.37
N ARG A 231 8.47 12.00 -14.45
CA ARG A 231 7.92 12.72 -13.28
C ARG A 231 6.78 11.90 -12.68
N VAL A 232 7.13 10.86 -11.90
CA VAL A 232 6.20 10.27 -10.94
C VAL A 232 6.41 11.03 -9.63
N VAL A 233 5.35 11.69 -9.17
CA VAL A 233 5.22 12.19 -7.80
C VAL A 233 4.51 11.08 -7.02
N GLY A 234 4.97 10.75 -5.81
CA GLY A 234 4.57 9.52 -5.08
C GLY A 234 3.08 9.37 -4.71
N GLN A 235 2.22 10.30 -5.11
CA GLN A 235 0.75 10.18 -5.02
C GLN A 235 0.07 9.77 -6.34
N LEU A 236 0.80 9.69 -7.46
CA LEU A 236 0.31 9.13 -8.74
C LEU A 236 0.50 7.60 -8.85
N VAL A 237 0.99 6.95 -7.78
CA VAL A 237 1.32 5.52 -7.75
C VAL A 237 0.12 4.62 -8.13
N LEU A 238 -1.10 5.01 -7.75
CA LEU A 238 -2.33 4.29 -8.04
C LEU A 238 -2.55 4.05 -9.56
N LEU A 239 -2.22 5.05 -10.40
CA LEU A 239 -2.40 5.00 -11.85
C LEU A 239 -1.50 3.97 -12.56
N LEU A 240 -0.40 3.54 -11.95
CA LEU A 240 0.50 2.54 -12.53
C LEU A 240 0.11 1.10 -12.17
N ILE A 241 -0.60 0.90 -11.05
CA ILE A 241 -1.03 -0.43 -10.61
C ILE A 241 -2.28 -0.88 -11.39
N GLU A 242 -3.22 0.02 -11.68
CA GLU A 242 -4.37 -0.33 -12.54
C GLU A 242 -3.95 -0.84 -13.93
N GLY A 243 -2.95 -0.20 -14.55
CA GLY A 243 -2.44 -0.57 -15.87
C GLY A 243 -1.69 -1.90 -15.95
N LEU A 244 -1.35 -2.51 -14.81
CA LEU A 244 -0.70 -3.82 -14.74
C LEU A 244 -1.66 -5.00 -14.82
N ASN A 245 -2.90 -4.80 -14.39
CA ASN A 245 -3.80 -5.92 -14.11
C ASN A 245 -4.23 -6.62 -15.39
N GLY A 246 -4.93 -5.93 -16.31
CA GLY A 246 -5.14 -6.32 -17.71
C GLY A 246 -5.35 -7.82 -18.03
N VAL A 247 -6.23 -8.61 -17.40
CA VAL A 247 -7.32 -8.33 -16.45
C VAL A 247 -8.01 -6.98 -16.69
N ASN A 248 -8.84 -6.96 -17.74
CA ASN A 248 -10.13 -6.29 -17.62
C ASN A 248 -10.79 -6.78 -16.31
N CYS A 249 -11.25 -5.86 -15.48
CA CYS A 249 -12.14 -6.19 -14.36
C CYS A 249 -13.44 -6.80 -14.89
#